data_AF-A0A0B1TFF5-F1
#
_entry.id   AF-A0A0B1TFF5-F1
#
_cell.length_a   1.000
_cell.length_b   1.000
_cell.length_c   1.000
_cell.angle_alpha   90.00
_cell.angle_beta   90.00
_cell.angle_gamma   90.00
#
_symmetry.space_group_name_H-M   'P 1'
#
loop_
_entity.id
_entity.type
_entity.pdbx_description
1 polymer ?
#
loop_
_entity_poly.entity_id
_entity_poly.type
_entity_poly.pdbx_seq_one_letter_code
_entity_poly.pdbx_strand_id
1 'polypeptide(L)'
;MEILQQNAHREAKLNFVLQDAFKLGKHVARHLSGQHKPIWHPETDCGDHVVVVNCRHVAMHGFDWKHTLFHFNKALGHNLIRRTHIQRLHLFPGTDMPDFVKENLGSQLEQVQRVPRRSDEYTPEERARFPRLLRFPANHVEEWERSIPNPGRYEKKSPLDKK
;
A
#
# COMPACT_ATOMS: atom_id res chain seq x y z
N MET A 1 31.61 23.55 -8.79
CA MET A 1 31.59 22.06 -8.88
C MET A 1 30.42 21.43 -8.13
N GLU A 2 29.86 22.03 -7.08
CA GLU A 2 28.68 21.50 -6.36
C GLU A 2 27.39 21.39 -7.20
N ILE A 3 27.15 22.32 -8.13
CA ILE A 3 25.92 22.31 -8.97
C ILE A 3 25.89 21.10 -9.93
N LEU A 4 27.07 20.62 -10.36
CA LEU A 4 27.14 19.44 -11.25
C LEU A 4 26.80 18.14 -10.52
N GLN A 5 27.05 18.04 -9.21
CA GLN A 5 26.63 16.88 -8.40
C GLN A 5 25.11 16.82 -8.18
N GLN A 6 24.39 17.94 -8.28
CA GLN A 6 22.94 17.99 -8.11
C GLN A 6 22.17 17.49 -9.35
N ASN A 7 22.77 17.58 -10.54
CA ASN A 7 22.18 17.12 -11.81
C ASN A 7 22.31 15.61 -12.05
N ALA A 8 23.04 14.88 -11.20
CA ALA A 8 23.19 13.45 -11.37
C ALA A 8 21.83 12.74 -11.22
N HIS A 9 21.49 11.89 -12.19
CA HIS A 9 20.39 10.94 -12.08
C HIS A 9 20.74 9.96 -10.96
N ARG A 10 19.86 9.84 -9.97
CA ARG A 10 20.00 8.89 -8.87
C ARG A 10 19.06 7.73 -9.06
N GLU A 11 19.45 6.55 -8.59
CA GLU A 11 18.54 5.43 -8.48
C GLU A 11 17.94 5.36 -7.07
N ALA A 12 16.63 5.48 -7.01
CA ALA A 12 15.87 5.49 -5.77
C ALA A 12 15.03 4.21 -5.65
N LYS A 13 15.17 3.50 -4.53
CA LYS A 13 14.40 2.28 -4.23
C LYS A 13 13.20 2.56 -3.33
N LEU A 14 12.04 2.00 -3.67
CA LEU A 14 10.82 2.11 -2.87
C LEU A 14 10.10 0.76 -2.73
N ASN A 15 9.59 0.48 -1.53
CA ASN A 15 8.91 -0.76 -1.19
C ASN A 15 7.37 -0.55 -1.13
N PHE A 16 6.60 -1.34 -1.89
CA PHE A 16 5.14 -1.18 -2.07
C PHE A 16 4.28 -1.94 -1.05
N VAL A 17 4.87 -2.71 -0.13
CA VAL A 17 4.10 -3.52 0.84
C VAL A 17 3.10 -2.67 1.62
N LEU A 18 1.81 -3.01 1.50
CA LEU A 18 0.68 -2.35 2.17
C LEU A 18 0.59 -0.83 1.90
N GLN A 19 1.07 -0.39 0.73
CA GLN A 19 0.98 1.00 0.28
C GLN A 19 -0.10 1.17 -0.80
N ASP A 20 -0.78 2.31 -0.80
CA ASP A 20 -1.78 2.68 -1.79
C ASP A 20 -1.15 3.02 -3.15
N ALA A 21 -1.57 2.32 -4.20
CA ALA A 21 -1.02 2.48 -5.55
C ALA A 21 -1.11 3.92 -6.09
N PHE A 22 -2.19 4.66 -5.80
CA PHE A 22 -2.36 6.03 -6.31
C PHE A 22 -1.50 7.04 -5.56
N LYS A 23 -1.45 6.93 -4.23
CA LYS A 23 -0.60 7.81 -3.41
C LYS A 23 0.86 7.61 -3.76
N LEU A 24 1.25 6.36 -3.95
CA LEU A 24 2.61 5.99 -4.30
C LEU A 24 2.95 6.37 -5.74
N GLY A 25 2.02 6.20 -6.67
CA GLY A 25 2.17 6.67 -8.05
C GLY A 25 2.42 8.18 -8.13
N LYS A 26 1.70 8.99 -7.33
CA LYS A 26 1.94 10.44 -7.24
C LYS A 26 3.33 10.76 -6.68
N HIS A 27 3.80 10.00 -5.70
CA HIS A 27 5.13 10.17 -5.12
C HIS A 27 6.23 9.81 -6.14
N VAL A 28 6.11 8.66 -6.80
CA VAL A 28 7.04 8.20 -7.84
C VAL A 28 7.08 9.17 -9.03
N ALA A 29 5.93 9.67 -9.49
CA ALA A 29 5.86 10.64 -10.59
C ALA A 29 6.64 11.94 -10.29
N ARG A 30 6.74 12.36 -9.02
CA ARG A 30 7.53 13.52 -8.60
C ARG A 30 9.03 13.25 -8.72
N HIS A 31 9.47 12.02 -8.49
CA HIS A 31 10.87 11.61 -8.68
C HIS A 31 11.22 11.44 -10.14
N LEU A 32 10.37 10.75 -10.92
CA LEU A 32 10.57 10.57 -12.36
C LEU A 32 10.62 11.89 -13.15
N SER A 33 9.89 12.91 -12.69
CA SER A 33 9.91 14.26 -13.30
C SER A 33 10.97 15.20 -12.72
N GLY A 34 11.65 14.83 -11.63
CA GLY A 34 12.67 15.66 -10.99
C GLY A 34 12.13 16.76 -10.06
N GLN A 35 10.81 16.89 -9.91
CA GLN A 35 10.14 17.91 -9.07
C GLN A 35 10.54 17.93 -7.59
N HIS A 36 11.18 16.86 -7.11
CA HIS A 36 11.71 16.80 -5.74
C HIS A 36 13.06 17.53 -5.58
N LYS A 37 13.72 17.88 -6.68
CA LYS A 37 14.98 18.64 -6.68
C LYS A 37 14.69 20.14 -6.79
N PRO A 38 15.42 21.01 -6.07
CA PRO A 38 15.21 22.46 -6.12
C PRO A 38 15.53 23.09 -7.48
N ILE A 39 16.29 22.38 -8.32
CA ILE A 39 16.70 22.77 -9.67
C ILE A 39 15.68 22.41 -10.77
N TRP A 40 14.47 21.96 -10.38
CA TRP A 40 13.47 21.50 -11.34
C TRP A 40 12.94 22.62 -12.23
N HIS A 41 12.89 22.37 -13.54
CA HIS A 41 12.22 23.21 -14.54
C HIS A 41 11.51 22.31 -15.56
N PRO A 42 10.30 22.67 -16.06
CA PRO A 42 9.53 21.83 -16.98
C PRO A 42 10.25 21.43 -18.28
N GLU A 43 11.18 22.27 -18.74
CA GLU A 43 11.96 22.05 -19.97
C GLU A 43 13.26 21.27 -19.72
N THR A 44 13.63 21.07 -18.45
CA THR A 44 14.90 20.42 -18.07
C THR A 44 14.67 19.00 -17.63
N ASP A 45 15.40 18.08 -18.24
CA ASP A 45 15.34 16.66 -17.91
C ASP A 45 16.22 16.32 -16.70
N CYS A 46 15.65 16.47 -15.50
CA CYS A 46 16.35 16.25 -14.23
C CYS A 46 15.77 15.09 -13.39
N GLY A 47 14.93 14.27 -14.01
CA GLY A 47 14.23 13.15 -13.37
C GLY A 47 15.14 11.98 -12.98
N ASP A 48 14.78 11.25 -11.94
CA ASP A 48 15.58 10.13 -11.43
C ASP A 48 15.07 8.76 -11.90
N HIS A 49 15.93 7.75 -11.80
CA HIS A 49 15.54 6.36 -11.98
C HIS A 49 14.87 5.86 -10.71
N VAL A 50 13.70 5.26 -10.85
CA VAL A 50 12.94 4.78 -9.69
C VAL A 50 12.74 3.28 -9.82
N VAL A 51 13.25 2.57 -8.82
CA VAL A 51 13.11 1.14 -8.68
C VAL A 51 12.05 0.85 -7.63
N VAL A 52 10.98 0.21 -8.04
CA VAL A 52 9.90 -0.22 -7.17
C VAL A 52 9.98 -1.73 -6.97
N VAL A 53 9.95 -2.15 -5.71
CA VAL A 53 9.92 -3.57 -5.32
C VAL A 53 8.63 -3.95 -4.62
N ASN A 54 8.32 -5.25 -4.63
CA ASN A 54 7.15 -5.85 -3.99
C ASN A 54 5.81 -5.32 -4.52
N CYS A 55 5.72 -5.03 -5.83
CA CYS A 55 4.49 -4.54 -6.46
C CYS A 55 3.28 -5.47 -6.27
N ARG A 56 3.49 -6.78 -6.05
CA ARG A 56 2.41 -7.74 -5.81
C ARG A 56 1.66 -7.49 -4.50
N HIS A 57 2.31 -6.87 -3.51
CA HIS A 57 1.78 -6.67 -2.16
C HIS A 57 1.23 -5.23 -1.95
N VAL A 58 0.91 -4.56 -3.05
CA VAL A 58 0.29 -3.23 -3.02
C VAL A 58 -1.11 -3.31 -2.41
N ALA A 59 -1.51 -2.28 -1.69
CA ALA A 59 -2.87 -2.11 -1.19
C ALA A 59 -3.58 -1.03 -2.02
N MET A 60 -4.91 -1.06 -2.05
CA MET A 60 -5.71 0.07 -2.54
C MET A 60 -6.75 0.39 -1.48
N HIS A 61 -7.15 1.65 -1.42
CA HIS A 61 -8.13 2.07 -0.44
C HIS A 61 -9.52 1.44 -0.67
N GLY A 62 -10.18 1.03 0.41
CA GLY A 62 -11.57 0.58 0.38
C GLY A 62 -11.87 -0.51 -0.66
N PHE A 63 -12.81 -0.20 -1.56
CA PHE A 63 -13.27 -1.10 -2.63
C PHE A 63 -12.71 -0.74 -4.01
N ASP A 64 -11.65 0.07 -4.06
CA ASP A 64 -11.06 0.52 -5.33
C ASP A 64 -10.63 -0.66 -6.21
N TRP A 65 -10.19 -1.77 -5.61
CA TRP A 65 -9.89 -3.02 -6.32
C TRP A 65 -11.05 -3.56 -7.15
N LYS A 66 -12.31 -3.31 -6.76
CA LYS A 66 -13.52 -3.78 -7.45
C LYS A 66 -14.09 -2.74 -8.41
N HIS A 67 -13.96 -1.47 -8.08
CA HIS A 67 -14.64 -0.38 -8.79
C HIS A 67 -13.74 0.37 -9.77
N THR A 68 -12.42 0.24 -9.66
CA THR A 68 -11.49 0.91 -10.59
C THR A 68 -11.50 0.18 -11.93
N LEU A 69 -12.04 0.86 -12.96
CA LEU A 69 -11.99 0.42 -14.36
C LEU A 69 -10.96 1.23 -15.12
N PHE A 70 -10.08 0.55 -15.87
CA PHE A 70 -9.11 1.20 -16.73
C PHE A 70 -9.59 1.16 -18.20
N HIS A 71 -9.84 2.34 -18.77
CA HIS A 71 -10.23 2.49 -20.17
C HIS A 71 -9.04 3.01 -21.00
N PHE A 72 -8.79 2.38 -22.14
CA PHE A 72 -7.70 2.76 -23.04
C PHE A 72 -8.28 3.13 -24.40
N ASN A 73 -8.10 4.39 -24.82
CA ASN A 73 -8.44 4.85 -26.16
C ASN A 73 -7.15 5.05 -26.97
N LYS A 74 -7.04 4.35 -28.11
CA LYS A 74 -5.86 4.39 -28.99
C LYS A 74 -5.83 5.64 -29.90
N ALA A 75 -6.89 6.43 -29.95
CA ALA A 75 -7.02 7.58 -30.85
C ALA A 75 -6.28 8.84 -30.38
N LEU A 76 -5.89 8.93 -29.11
CA LEU A 76 -5.12 10.06 -28.59
C LEU A 76 -3.63 9.87 -28.89
N GLY A 77 -3.01 10.91 -29.46
CA GLY A 77 -1.61 10.90 -29.88
C GLY A 77 -0.61 10.63 -28.74
N HIS A 78 0.60 10.19 -29.11
CA HIS A 78 1.64 9.83 -28.15
C HIS A 78 2.33 11.07 -27.56
N ASN A 79 2.37 11.18 -26.23
CA ASN A 79 3.20 12.16 -25.53
C ASN A 79 4.62 11.61 -25.35
N LEU A 80 5.61 12.24 -26.00
CA LEU A 80 7.01 11.80 -26.01
C LEU A 80 7.66 11.87 -24.62
N ILE A 81 7.39 12.92 -23.84
CA ILE A 81 7.97 13.14 -22.50
C ILE A 81 7.55 12.03 -21.54
N ARG A 82 6.27 11.62 -21.60
CA ARG A 82 5.75 10.52 -20.77
C ARG A 82 6.51 9.22 -21.05
N ARG A 83 6.86 8.94 -22.31
CA ARG A 83 7.60 7.73 -22.67
C ARG A 83 8.97 7.70 -22.00
N THR A 84 9.71 8.80 -22.05
CA THR A 84 11.04 8.92 -21.44
C THR A 84 10.99 8.72 -19.93
N HIS A 85 10.03 9.34 -19.23
CA HIS A 85 9.85 9.13 -17.79
C HIS A 85 9.54 7.67 -17.44
N ILE A 86 8.66 7.01 -18.22
CA ILE A 86 8.29 5.61 -17.96
C ILE A 86 9.47 4.65 -18.21
N GLN A 87 10.40 4.96 -19.11
CA GLN A 87 11.60 4.13 -19.32
C GLN A 87 12.54 4.09 -18.10
N ARG A 88 12.48 5.10 -17.23
CA ARG A 88 13.27 5.19 -15.99
C ARG A 88 12.62 4.50 -14.79
N LEU A 89 11.40 4.02 -14.96
CA LEU A 89 10.65 3.32 -13.92
C LEU A 89 10.86 1.81 -14.06
N HIS A 90 11.45 1.19 -13.04
CA HIS A 90 11.66 -0.24 -12.97
C HIS A 90 10.73 -0.84 -11.92
N LEU A 91 9.84 -1.75 -12.32
CA LEU A 91 8.87 -2.39 -11.44
C LEU A 91 9.22 -3.87 -11.25
N PHE A 92 9.34 -4.32 -10.01
CA PHE A 92 9.57 -5.70 -9.65
C PHE A 92 8.43 -6.25 -8.78
N PRO A 93 7.88 -7.44 -9.09
CA PRO A 93 6.77 -8.02 -8.34
C PRO A 93 7.16 -8.40 -6.91
N GLY A 94 8.44 -8.75 -6.69
CA GLY A 94 9.02 -9.11 -5.40
C GLY A 94 10.26 -8.29 -5.08
N THR A 95 11.16 -8.86 -4.29
CA THR A 95 12.42 -8.21 -3.87
C THR A 95 13.58 -8.52 -4.82
N ASP A 96 13.46 -9.58 -5.62
CA ASP A 96 14.49 -9.98 -6.57
C ASP A 96 14.57 -8.99 -7.74
N MET A 97 15.80 -8.55 -8.02
CA MET A 97 16.13 -7.67 -9.14
C MET A 97 17.49 -8.07 -9.73
N PRO A 98 17.78 -7.73 -11.00
CA PRO A 98 19.08 -7.97 -11.60
C PRO A 98 20.21 -7.26 -10.87
N ASP A 99 21.42 -7.83 -10.92
CA ASP A 99 22.57 -7.32 -10.17
C ASP A 99 22.98 -5.91 -10.61
N PHE A 100 22.87 -5.58 -11.91
CA PHE A 100 23.13 -4.23 -12.42
C PHE A 100 22.24 -3.16 -11.76
N VAL A 101 21.00 -3.51 -11.37
CA VAL A 101 20.12 -2.57 -10.66
C VAL A 101 20.59 -2.45 -9.22
N LYS A 102 20.93 -3.57 -8.56
CA LYS A 102 21.37 -3.56 -7.15
C LYS A 102 22.63 -2.72 -6.94
N GLU A 103 23.57 -2.80 -7.86
CA GLU A 103 24.86 -2.09 -7.79
C GLU A 103 24.70 -0.57 -7.93
N ASN A 104 23.70 -0.11 -8.69
CA ASN A 104 23.48 1.32 -8.96
C ASN A 104 22.49 1.98 -7.99
N LEU A 105 21.87 1.22 -7.07
CA LEU A 105 20.99 1.75 -6.03
C LEU A 105 21.72 2.75 -5.13
N GLY A 106 21.36 4.04 -5.25
CA GLY A 106 21.99 5.12 -4.49
C GLY A 106 21.20 5.56 -3.25
N SER A 107 19.87 5.46 -3.27
CA SER A 107 19.03 5.89 -2.14
C SER A 107 17.83 4.98 -1.92
N GLN A 108 17.42 4.84 -0.66
CA GLN A 108 16.17 4.19 -0.29
C GLN A 108 15.17 5.24 0.18
N LEU A 109 14.02 5.30 -0.49
CA LEU A 109 12.93 6.21 -0.16
C LEU A 109 12.11 5.64 1.01
N GLU A 110 11.59 6.55 1.84
CA GLU A 110 10.67 6.19 2.91
C GLU A 110 9.32 5.72 2.36
N GLN A 111 8.64 4.87 3.11
CA GLN A 111 7.29 4.47 2.78
C GLN A 111 6.34 5.65 2.95
N VAL A 112 5.49 5.87 1.94
CA VAL A 112 4.54 7.01 1.90
C VAL A 112 3.48 6.89 2.99
N GLN A 113 3.09 5.67 3.35
CA GLN A 113 2.09 5.39 4.37
C GLN A 113 2.68 4.49 5.45
N ARG A 114 2.37 4.82 6.71
CA ARG A 114 2.69 3.95 7.84
C ARG A 114 1.83 2.70 7.78
N VAL A 115 2.49 1.55 7.73
CA VAL A 115 1.82 0.25 7.77
C VAL A 115 1.28 0.01 9.19
N PRO A 116 -0.04 -0.22 9.36
CA PRO A 116 -0.60 -0.52 10.67
C PRO A 116 -0.17 -1.91 11.14
N ARG A 117 0.06 -2.05 12.45
CA ARG A 117 0.33 -3.36 13.07
C ARG A 117 -0.97 -4.13 13.25
N ARG A 118 -0.95 -5.43 12.96
CA ARG A 118 -2.09 -6.33 13.26
C ARG A 118 -2.13 -6.63 14.76
N SER A 119 -3.28 -7.02 15.29
CA SER A 119 -3.45 -7.35 16.71
C SER A 119 -2.39 -8.36 17.18
N ASP A 120 -2.12 -9.39 16.38
CA ASP A 120 -1.19 -10.47 16.69
C ASP A 120 0.27 -10.04 16.80
N GLU A 121 0.63 -8.88 16.23
CA GLU A 121 2.00 -8.35 16.20
C GLU A 121 2.36 -7.55 17.46
N TYR A 122 1.37 -7.22 18.30
CA TYR A 122 1.61 -6.51 19.56
C TYR A 122 2.17 -7.43 20.63
N THR A 123 3.19 -6.95 21.34
CA THR A 123 3.78 -7.69 22.47
C THR A 123 2.80 -7.80 23.64
N PRO A 124 2.90 -8.85 24.49
CA PRO A 124 2.05 -8.99 25.67
C PRO A 124 2.14 -7.80 26.62
N GLU A 125 3.32 -7.17 26.72
CA GLU A 125 3.56 -5.98 27.53
C GLU A 125 2.81 -4.75 26.99
N GLU A 126 2.88 -4.49 25.67
CA GLU A 126 2.11 -3.42 25.02
C GLU A 126 0.60 -3.62 25.22
N ARG A 127 0.13 -4.87 25.12
CA ARG A 127 -1.28 -5.22 25.35
C ARG A 127 -1.68 -5.00 26.82
N ALA A 128 -0.83 -5.38 27.77
CA ALA A 128 -1.09 -5.20 29.20
C ALA A 128 -1.07 -3.73 29.64
N ARG A 129 -0.27 -2.89 28.96
CA ARG A 129 -0.24 -1.44 29.18
C ARG A 129 -1.57 -0.77 28.78
N PHE A 130 -2.30 -1.37 27.85
CA PHE A 130 -3.59 -0.83 27.42
C PHE A 130 -4.66 -1.12 28.48
N PRO A 131 -5.33 -0.10 29.03
CA PRO A 131 -6.31 -0.29 30.08
C PRO A 131 -7.53 -1.07 29.55
N ARG A 132 -8.02 -2.02 30.34
CA ARG A 132 -9.28 -2.71 30.03
C ARG A 132 -10.44 -1.73 30.19
N LEU A 133 -11.18 -1.50 29.10
CA LEU A 133 -12.33 -0.58 29.10
C LEU A 133 -13.60 -1.23 29.67
N LEU A 134 -13.74 -2.55 29.50
CA LEU A 134 -14.93 -3.29 29.90
C LEU A 134 -14.54 -4.49 30.77
N ARG A 135 -15.38 -4.78 31.77
CA ARG A 135 -15.31 -6.01 32.57
C ARG A 135 -16.61 -6.77 32.31
N PHE A 136 -16.51 -7.89 31.63
CA PHE A 136 -17.65 -8.76 31.44
C PHE A 136 -18.04 -9.44 32.76
N PRO A 137 -19.34 -9.63 33.02
CA PRO A 137 -19.79 -10.37 34.19
C PRO A 137 -19.38 -11.85 34.06
N ALA A 138 -19.28 -12.56 35.20
CA ALA A 138 -18.81 -13.94 35.22
C ALA A 138 -19.68 -14.93 34.41
N ASN A 139 -20.91 -14.55 34.09
CA ASN A 139 -21.86 -15.31 33.27
C ASN A 139 -21.83 -14.93 31.78
N HIS A 140 -20.87 -14.11 31.33
CA HIS A 140 -20.73 -13.76 29.91
C HIS A 140 -20.25 -14.99 29.12
N VAL A 141 -21.01 -15.38 28.11
CA VAL A 141 -20.69 -16.50 27.24
C VAL A 141 -19.93 -15.98 26.02
N GLU A 142 -18.70 -16.42 25.85
CA GLU A 142 -17.94 -16.22 24.61
C GLU A 142 -18.31 -17.33 23.60
N GLU A 143 -19.28 -17.03 22.72
CA GLU A 143 -19.90 -17.97 21.79
C GLU A 143 -18.89 -18.68 20.86
N TRP A 144 -17.74 -18.06 20.57
CA TRP A 144 -16.69 -18.63 19.71
C TRP A 144 -15.76 -19.63 20.42
N GLU A 145 -15.74 -19.69 21.76
CA GLU A 145 -14.95 -20.69 22.51
C GLU A 145 -15.74 -21.96 22.85
N ARG A 146 -17.07 -21.84 22.97
CA ARG A 146 -17.98 -22.94 23.28
C ARG A 146 -19.24 -22.84 22.42
N SER A 147 -19.48 -23.84 21.58
CA SER A 147 -20.76 -23.96 20.88
C SER A 147 -21.90 -24.05 21.89
N ILE A 148 -22.88 -23.16 21.77
CA ILE A 148 -24.09 -23.24 22.58
C ILE A 148 -24.76 -24.60 22.27
N PRO A 149 -25.06 -25.45 23.27
CA PRO A 149 -25.85 -26.65 23.05
C PRO A 149 -27.12 -26.27 22.31
N ASN A 150 -27.48 -27.01 21.25
CA ASN A 150 -28.62 -26.67 20.39
C ASN A 150 -29.80 -26.17 21.23
N PRO A 151 -30.15 -24.86 21.19
CA PRO A 151 -31.11 -24.26 22.12
C PRO A 151 -32.57 -24.69 21.83
N GLY A 152 -32.76 -25.72 21.01
CA GLY A 152 -34.04 -26.11 20.44
C GLY A 152 -34.40 -25.22 19.26
N ARG A 153 -35.33 -25.70 18.43
CA ARG A 153 -35.97 -24.88 17.41
C ARG A 153 -37.13 -24.13 18.07
N TYR A 154 -37.28 -22.84 17.81
CA TYR A 154 -38.48 -22.11 18.21
C TYR A 154 -39.70 -22.75 17.58
N GLU A 155 -40.52 -23.41 18.39
CA GLU A 155 -41.83 -23.93 17.98
C GLU A 155 -42.85 -22.79 18.06
N LYS A 156 -43.25 -22.28 16.90
CA LYS A 156 -44.37 -21.35 16.82
C LYS A 156 -45.63 -22.12 17.20
N LYS A 157 -46.19 -21.84 18.39
CA LYS A 157 -47.48 -22.40 18.80
C LYS A 157 -48.51 -22.14 17.71
N SER A 158 -49.22 -23.19 17.27
CA SER A 158 -50.32 -23.01 16.33
C SER A 158 -51.39 -22.14 17.01
N PRO A 159 -52.06 -21.22 16.31
CA PRO A 159 -53.22 -20.52 16.85
C PRO A 159 -54.32 -21.47 17.39
N LEU A 160 -54.29 -22.75 16.98
CA LEU A 160 -55.19 -23.80 17.41
C LEU A 160 -54.86 -24.37 18.81
N ASP A 161 -53.63 -24.22 19.31
CA ASP A 161 -53.19 -24.74 20.61
C ASP A 161 -53.60 -23.82 21.79
N LYS A 162 -54.34 -22.74 21.53
CA LYS A 162 -54.83 -21.77 22.54
C LYS A 162 -56.29 -22.01 22.96
N LYS A 163 -56.88 -23.16 22.63
CA LYS A 163 -58.23 -23.53 23.07
C LYS A 163 -58.22 -24.40 24.31
#